data_AF-A0A540V0J7-F1
#
_entry.id   AF-A0A540V0J7-F1
#
_cell.length_a   1.000
_cell.length_b   1.000
_cell.length_c   1.000
_cell.angle_alpha   90.00
_cell.angle_beta   90.00
_cell.angle_gamma   90.00
#
_symmetry.space_group_name_H-M   'P 1'
#
loop_
_entity.id
_entity.type
_entity.pdbx_description
1 polymer ?
#
loop_
_entity_poly.entity_id
_entity_poly.type
_entity_poly.pdbx_seq_one_letter_code
_entity_poly.pdbx_strand_id
1 'polypeptide(L)'
;MKNPYLYSYLPLLSILLYSLTFGIFAVSRAVELFQSIGLYAGLREFFTDMEIRVLLLFVIFLCFFMLFSALKLIGETIYETGMYFFSKDAEGKAVKAGRGGYAIFFIGGLVSTIAVQSLPMLLIIFALSLFCSFVYTIYKMSQYTSLPGMVGFIVFEVLFWAIFLAAVLFVCLKLYNGILASLPFVQ
;
A
#
# COMPACT_ATOMS: atom_id res chain seq x y z
N MET A 1 4.41 -8.57 -28.48
CA MET A 1 4.98 -7.84 -27.32
C MET A 1 4.29 -6.47 -27.24
N LYS A 2 3.46 -6.23 -26.22
CA LYS A 2 2.92 -4.89 -25.93
C LYS A 2 4.04 -4.05 -25.29
N ASN A 3 4.08 -2.77 -25.61
CA ASN A 3 5.17 -1.84 -25.32
C ASN A 3 5.75 -1.97 -23.88
N PRO A 4 7.03 -2.36 -23.70
CA PRO A 4 7.65 -2.56 -22.38
C PRO A 4 7.75 -1.28 -21.54
N TYR A 5 7.71 -0.10 -22.18
CA TYR A 5 7.70 1.18 -21.48
C TYR A 5 6.39 1.39 -20.72
N LEU A 6 5.25 0.98 -21.28
CA LEU A 6 3.93 1.19 -20.67
C LEU A 6 3.79 0.44 -19.34
N TYR A 7 4.25 -0.82 -19.30
CA TYR A 7 4.17 -1.66 -18.10
C TYR A 7 5.12 -1.21 -16.97
N SER A 8 6.18 -0.47 -17.31
CA SER A 8 7.15 0.02 -16.33
C SER A 8 6.60 1.18 -15.49
N TYR A 9 5.59 1.91 -15.99
CA TYR A 9 4.95 3.01 -15.28
C TYR A 9 3.69 2.59 -14.48
N LEU A 10 3.18 1.37 -14.69
CA LEU A 10 2.01 0.87 -13.96
C LEU A 10 2.15 0.88 -12.44
N PRO A 11 3.31 0.58 -11.83
CA PRO A 11 3.47 0.70 -10.38
C PRO A 11 3.21 2.12 -9.88
N LEU A 12 3.78 3.12 -10.57
CA LEU A 12 3.59 4.53 -10.22
C LEU A 12 2.11 4.91 -10.34
N LEU A 13 1.46 4.58 -11.45
CA LEU A 13 0.04 4.86 -11.65
C LEU A 13 -0.85 4.19 -10.59
N SER A 14 -0.53 2.96 -10.20
CA SER A 14 -1.24 2.24 -9.15
C SER A 14 -1.09 2.97 -7.80
N ILE A 15 0.14 3.37 -7.46
CA ILE A 15 0.42 4.14 -6.24
C ILE A 15 -0.37 5.45 -6.24
N LEU A 16 -0.37 6.19 -7.36
CA LEU A 16 -1.13 7.43 -7.48
C LEU A 16 -2.63 7.20 -7.26
N LEU A 17 -3.21 6.17 -7.88
CA LEU A 17 -4.63 5.84 -7.74
C LEU A 17 -5.00 5.48 -6.30
N TYR A 18 -4.26 4.56 -5.66
CA TYR A 18 -4.52 4.19 -4.27
C TYR A 18 -4.30 5.37 -3.31
N SER A 19 -3.27 6.18 -3.53
CA SER A 19 -3.01 7.37 -2.71
C SER A 19 -4.15 8.38 -2.81
N LEU A 20 -4.73 8.54 -3.99
CA LEU A 20 -5.85 9.44 -4.23
C LEU A 20 -7.13 8.92 -3.60
N THR A 21 -7.45 7.62 -3.73
CA THR A 21 -8.68 7.06 -3.17
C THR A 21 -8.67 6.98 -1.64
N PHE A 22 -7.56 6.53 -1.05
CA PHE A 22 -7.37 6.61 0.40
C PHE A 22 -7.29 8.06 0.89
N GLY A 23 -6.65 8.94 0.10
CA GLY A 23 -6.55 10.36 0.39
C GLY A 23 -7.92 11.04 0.49
N ILE A 24 -8.80 10.85 -0.50
CA ILE A 24 -10.15 11.43 -0.49
C ILE A 24 -10.97 10.91 0.71
N PHE A 25 -10.88 9.60 1.01
CA PHE A 25 -11.52 9.04 2.20
C PHE A 25 -11.04 9.74 3.48
N ALA A 26 -9.72 9.84 3.66
CA ALA A 26 -9.12 10.42 4.85
C ALA A 26 -9.38 11.93 4.97
N VAL A 27 -9.43 12.68 3.86
CA VAL A 27 -9.85 14.10 3.86
C VAL A 27 -11.26 14.24 4.40
N SER A 28 -12.19 13.36 3.99
CA SER A 28 -13.57 13.40 4.48
C SER A 28 -13.64 13.25 6.00
N ARG A 29 -12.84 12.32 6.55
CA ARG A 29 -12.72 12.11 8.00
C ARG A 29 -12.00 13.24 8.73
N ALA A 30 -10.96 13.81 8.11
CA ALA A 30 -10.23 14.93 8.69
C ALA A 30 -11.13 16.18 8.78
N VAL A 31 -11.96 16.44 7.77
CA VAL A 31 -12.93 17.53 7.79
C VAL A 31 -13.97 17.32 8.88
N GLU A 32 -14.54 16.12 9.01
CA GLU A 32 -15.46 15.76 10.12
C GLU A 32 -14.82 16.02 11.49
N LEU A 33 -13.56 15.60 11.67
CA LEU A 33 -12.81 15.83 12.89
C LEU A 33 -12.57 17.32 13.16
N PHE A 34 -12.17 18.08 12.14
CA PHE A 34 -11.90 19.51 12.28
C PHE A 34 -13.17 20.29 12.62
N GLN A 35 -14.31 19.85 12.11
CA GLN A 35 -15.62 20.42 12.45
C GLN A 35 -15.99 20.13 13.91
N SER A 36 -15.77 18.90 14.39
CA SER A 36 -16.14 18.52 15.76
C SER A 36 -15.33 19.25 16.84
N ILE A 37 -14.06 19.59 16.56
CA ILE A 37 -13.19 20.33 17.47
C ILE A 37 -13.22 21.85 17.25
N GLY A 38 -14.04 22.36 16.32
CA GLY A 38 -14.16 23.79 16.00
C GLY A 38 -13.02 24.38 15.16
N LEU A 39 -11.97 23.61 14.86
CA LEU A 39 -10.82 24.04 14.05
C LEU A 39 -11.23 24.44 12.63
N TYR A 40 -12.25 23.77 12.06
CA TYR A 40 -12.72 24.06 10.71
C TYR A 40 -13.25 25.48 10.55
N ALA A 41 -13.91 26.02 11.58
CA ALA A 41 -14.42 27.38 11.57
C ALA A 41 -13.28 28.41 11.51
N GLY A 42 -12.23 28.22 12.33
CA GLY A 42 -11.05 29.07 12.29
C GLY A 42 -10.30 29.03 10.95
N LEU A 43 -10.22 27.86 10.31
CA LEU A 43 -9.63 27.76 8.96
C LEU A 43 -10.47 28.49 7.90
N ARG A 44 -11.80 28.51 8.06
CA ARG A 44 -12.73 29.19 7.14
C ARG A 44 -12.67 30.71 7.20
N GLU A 45 -12.04 31.29 8.21
CA GLU A 45 -11.78 32.73 8.28
C GLU A 45 -10.73 33.17 7.24
N PHE A 46 -9.83 32.26 6.85
CA PHE A 46 -8.73 32.54 5.93
C PHE A 46 -8.89 31.85 4.56
N PHE A 47 -9.55 30.70 4.52
CA PHE A 47 -9.66 29.85 3.32
C PHE A 47 -11.11 29.50 2.97
N THR A 48 -11.38 29.30 1.69
CA THR A 48 -12.63 28.73 1.22
C THR A 48 -12.74 27.23 1.54
N ASP A 49 -13.96 26.69 1.53
CA ASP A 49 -14.21 25.26 1.77
C ASP A 49 -13.42 24.37 0.80
N MET A 50 -13.36 24.78 -0.46
CA MET A 50 -12.63 24.07 -1.50
C MET A 50 -11.12 24.13 -1.28
N GLU A 51 -10.57 25.29 -0.92
CA GLU A 51 -9.14 25.44 -0.64
C GLU A 51 -8.70 24.57 0.54
N ILE A 52 -9.48 24.52 1.63
CA ILE A 52 -9.20 23.66 2.79
C ILE A 52 -9.15 22.19 2.36
N ARG A 53 -10.15 21.74 1.60
CA ARG A 53 -10.22 20.35 1.12
C ARG A 53 -9.07 20.00 0.18
N VAL A 54 -8.69 20.89 -0.72
CA VAL A 54 -7.58 20.67 -1.66
C VAL A 54 -6.23 20.64 -0.92
N LEU A 55 -6.00 21.55 0.03
CA LEU A 55 -4.79 21.56 0.85
C LEU A 55 -4.67 20.28 1.68
N LEU A 56 -5.75 19.88 2.34
CA LEU A 56 -5.78 18.61 3.09
C LEU A 56 -5.54 17.41 2.16
N LEU A 57 -6.19 17.41 0.98
CA LEU A 57 -5.98 16.34 0.01
C LEU A 57 -4.52 16.26 -0.42
N PHE A 58 -3.87 17.38 -0.70
CA PHE A 58 -2.46 17.39 -1.10
C PHE A 58 -1.55 16.78 -0.03
N VAL A 59 -1.70 17.21 1.22
CA VAL A 59 -0.89 16.70 2.35
C VAL A 59 -1.15 15.22 2.60
N ILE A 60 -2.42 14.83 2.70
CA ILE A 60 -2.82 13.44 2.99
C ILE A 60 -2.43 12.52 1.82
N PHE A 61 -2.62 12.97 0.58
CA PHE A 61 -2.19 12.26 -0.61
C PHE A 61 -0.69 11.99 -0.58
N LEU A 62 0.14 12.98 -0.22
CA LEU A 62 1.59 12.78 -0.09
C LEU A 62 1.94 11.75 0.99
N CYS A 63 1.24 11.76 2.12
CA CYS A 63 1.43 10.74 3.17
C CYS A 63 1.14 9.32 2.64
N PHE A 64 0.02 9.12 1.92
CA PHE A 64 -0.28 7.82 1.33
C PHE A 64 0.66 7.46 0.18
N PHE A 65 1.06 8.42 -0.64
CA PHE A 65 2.03 8.22 -1.71
C PHE A 65 3.35 7.69 -1.17
N MET A 66 3.85 8.30 -0.09
CA MET A 66 5.06 7.84 0.59
C MET A 66 4.87 6.43 1.18
N LEU A 67 3.74 6.17 1.84
CA LEU A 67 3.43 4.86 2.42
C LEU A 67 3.41 3.75 1.35
N PHE A 68 2.66 3.93 0.27
CA PHE A 68 2.58 2.93 -0.80
C PHE A 68 3.89 2.79 -1.57
N SER A 69 4.63 3.88 -1.79
CA SER A 69 5.96 3.83 -2.40
C SER A 69 6.96 3.04 -1.53
N ALA A 70 6.93 3.26 -0.22
CA ALA A 70 7.76 2.50 0.73
C ALA A 70 7.39 1.02 0.74
N LEU A 71 6.09 0.68 0.82
CA LEU A 71 5.62 -0.71 0.75
C LEU A 71 6.06 -1.40 -0.54
N LYS A 72 5.95 -0.70 -1.68
CA LYS A 72 6.42 -1.19 -2.97
C LYS A 72 7.93 -1.46 -2.96
N LEU A 73 8.74 -0.52 -2.47
CA LEU A 73 10.20 -0.66 -2.41
C LEU A 73 10.62 -1.83 -1.53
N ILE A 74 10.02 -1.95 -0.33
CA ILE A 74 10.26 -3.08 0.58
C ILE A 74 9.89 -4.39 -0.11
N GLY A 75 8.69 -4.46 -0.71
CA GLY A 75 8.23 -5.66 -1.40
C GLY A 75 9.12 -6.10 -2.56
N GLU A 76 9.58 -5.16 -3.39
CA GLU A 76 10.54 -5.49 -4.46
C GLU A 76 11.88 -5.97 -3.91
N THR A 77 12.38 -5.34 -2.85
CA THR A 77 13.66 -5.72 -2.23
C THR A 77 13.61 -7.16 -1.69
N ILE A 78 12.52 -7.48 -0.99
CA ILE A 78 12.31 -8.82 -0.42
C ILE A 78 12.07 -9.85 -1.52
N TYR A 79 11.30 -9.48 -2.54
CA TYR A 79 11.09 -10.32 -3.72
C TYR A 79 12.40 -10.67 -4.43
N GLU A 80 13.22 -9.67 -4.73
CA GLU A 80 14.52 -9.86 -5.38
C GLU A 80 15.48 -10.67 -4.50
N THR A 81 15.47 -10.44 -3.19
CA THR A 81 16.26 -11.22 -2.22
C THR A 81 15.80 -12.68 -2.17
N GLY A 82 14.50 -12.93 -2.16
CA GLY A 82 13.95 -14.29 -2.21
C GLY A 82 14.31 -14.98 -3.53
N MET A 83 14.22 -14.27 -4.65
CA MET A 83 14.67 -14.80 -5.94
C MET A 83 16.17 -15.10 -5.94
N TYR A 84 17.00 -14.27 -5.34
CA TYR A 84 18.44 -14.53 -5.21
C TYR A 84 18.73 -15.83 -4.43
N PHE A 85 18.00 -16.11 -3.35
CA PHE A 85 18.22 -17.32 -2.56
C PHE A 85 17.68 -18.59 -3.20
N PHE A 86 16.56 -18.51 -3.93
CA PHE A 86 15.79 -19.71 -4.32
C PHE A 86 15.67 -19.94 -5.82
N SER A 87 16.00 -18.96 -6.68
CA SER A 87 15.92 -19.10 -8.14
C SER A 87 17.14 -19.84 -8.70
N LYS A 88 16.92 -20.60 -9.79
CA LYS A 88 18.01 -21.18 -10.61
C LYS A 88 18.44 -20.25 -11.75
N ASP A 89 17.75 -19.13 -11.93
CA ASP A 89 17.96 -18.18 -13.01
C ASP A 89 19.03 -17.15 -12.64
N ALA A 90 20.23 -17.33 -13.20
CA ALA A 90 21.36 -16.40 -13.05
C ALA A 90 21.22 -15.14 -13.93
N GLU A 91 20.31 -15.12 -14.92
CA GLU A 91 20.17 -14.01 -15.89
C GLU A 91 19.05 -13.02 -15.53
N GLY A 92 18.28 -13.28 -14.47
CA GLY A 92 17.23 -12.36 -13.97
C GLY A 92 16.01 -12.24 -14.90
N LYS A 93 15.77 -13.22 -15.77
CA LYS A 93 14.58 -13.32 -16.63
C LYS A 93 13.31 -13.56 -15.81
N ALA A 94 13.41 -14.27 -14.69
CA ALA A 94 12.34 -14.51 -13.73
C ALA A 94 11.78 -13.19 -13.15
N VAL A 95 12.65 -12.29 -12.70
CA VAL A 95 12.26 -10.98 -12.16
C VAL A 95 11.51 -10.13 -13.20
N LYS A 96 11.93 -10.18 -14.47
CA LYS A 96 11.25 -9.47 -15.56
C LYS A 96 9.88 -10.07 -15.90
N ALA A 97 9.71 -11.39 -15.74
CA ALA A 97 8.45 -12.08 -16.00
C ALA A 97 7.37 -11.79 -14.94
N GLY A 98 7.75 -11.46 -13.70
CA GLY A 98 6.83 -11.10 -12.61
C GLY A 98 6.13 -9.74 -12.79
N ARG A 99 6.64 -8.87 -13.67
CA ARG A 99 6.12 -7.50 -13.88
C ARG A 99 4.66 -7.42 -14.36
N GLY A 100 4.07 -8.53 -14.80
CA GLY A 100 2.64 -8.60 -15.09
C GLY A 100 1.76 -8.36 -13.85
N GLY A 101 2.28 -8.60 -12.64
CA GLY A 101 1.57 -8.32 -11.38
C GLY A 101 1.21 -6.84 -11.21
N TYR A 102 1.99 -5.92 -11.81
CA TYR A 102 1.68 -4.49 -11.74
C TYR A 102 0.36 -4.12 -12.42
N ALA A 103 -0.09 -4.88 -13.41
CA ALA A 103 -1.38 -4.66 -14.04
C ALA A 103 -2.55 -4.99 -13.09
N ILE A 104 -2.37 -5.96 -12.20
CA ILE A 104 -3.37 -6.34 -11.19
C ILE A 104 -3.54 -5.18 -10.19
N PHE A 105 -2.43 -4.62 -9.69
CA PHE A 105 -2.47 -3.43 -8.84
C PHE A 105 -3.10 -2.23 -9.52
N PHE A 106 -2.84 -2.02 -10.81
CA PHE A 106 -3.43 -0.90 -11.54
C PHE A 106 -4.95 -1.03 -11.65
N ILE A 107 -5.44 -2.22 -12.01
CA ILE A 107 -6.89 -2.50 -12.05
C ILE A 107 -7.50 -2.36 -10.65
N GLY A 108 -6.83 -2.88 -9.61
CA GLY A 108 -7.25 -2.71 -8.23
C GLY A 108 -7.34 -1.23 -7.82
N GLY A 109 -6.38 -0.41 -8.24
CA GLY A 109 -6.40 1.03 -8.04
C GLY A 109 -7.59 1.71 -8.71
N LEU A 110 -7.94 1.32 -9.94
CA LEU A 110 -9.16 1.80 -10.61
C LEU A 110 -10.42 1.39 -9.85
N VAL A 111 -10.54 0.12 -9.46
CA VAL A 111 -11.69 -0.40 -8.71
C VAL A 111 -11.83 0.28 -7.34
N SER A 112 -10.72 0.69 -6.72
CA SER A 112 -10.73 1.38 -5.42
C SER A 112 -11.47 2.73 -5.46
N THR A 113 -11.65 3.34 -6.64
CA THR A 113 -12.41 4.61 -6.78
C THR A 113 -13.88 4.45 -6.38
N ILE A 114 -14.46 3.26 -6.57
CA ILE A 114 -15.85 2.95 -6.19
C ILE A 114 -15.97 2.83 -4.66
N ALA A 115 -14.88 2.52 -3.97
CA ALA A 115 -14.85 2.25 -2.54
C ALA A 115 -14.49 3.46 -1.68
N VAL A 116 -14.30 4.65 -2.26
CA VAL A 116 -13.80 5.86 -1.58
C VAL A 116 -14.61 6.25 -0.33
N GLN A 117 -15.86 5.82 -0.21
CA GLN A 117 -16.71 6.13 0.95
C GLN A 117 -16.51 5.17 2.14
N SER A 118 -15.83 4.04 1.95
CA SER A 118 -15.73 2.96 2.95
C SER A 118 -14.31 2.45 3.11
N LEU A 119 -13.68 2.76 4.26
CA LEU A 119 -12.35 2.26 4.59
C LEU A 119 -12.24 0.72 4.55
N PRO A 120 -13.20 -0.05 5.13
CA PRO A 120 -13.15 -1.50 5.02
C PRO A 120 -13.12 -1.98 3.56
N MET A 121 -13.90 -1.35 2.68
CA MET A 121 -13.94 -1.73 1.26
C MET A 121 -12.64 -1.37 0.53
N LEU A 122 -12.04 -0.21 0.81
CA LEU A 122 -10.72 0.17 0.29
C LEU A 122 -9.64 -0.83 0.72
N LEU A 123 -9.63 -1.22 2.00
CA LEU A 123 -8.70 -2.20 2.53
C LEU A 123 -8.89 -3.59 1.90
N ILE A 124 -10.14 -4.03 1.71
CA ILE A 124 -10.44 -5.30 1.03
C ILE A 124 -9.93 -5.28 -0.41
N ILE A 125 -10.19 -4.22 -1.18
CA ILE A 125 -9.73 -4.11 -2.58
C ILE A 125 -8.20 -4.13 -2.65
N PHE A 126 -7.53 -3.40 -1.76
CA PHE A 126 -6.08 -3.39 -1.68
C PHE A 126 -5.52 -4.78 -1.31
N ALA A 127 -6.09 -5.44 -0.30
CA ALA A 127 -5.69 -6.78 0.13
C ALA A 127 -5.94 -7.85 -0.96
N LEU A 128 -7.06 -7.78 -1.66
CA LEU A 128 -7.34 -8.66 -2.81
C LEU A 128 -6.35 -8.44 -3.94
N SER A 129 -5.97 -7.18 -4.21
CA SER A 129 -5.00 -6.86 -5.27
C SER A 129 -3.60 -7.37 -4.91
N LEU A 130 -3.19 -7.25 -3.65
CA LEU A 130 -1.98 -7.85 -3.09
C LEU A 130 -2.00 -9.38 -3.25
N PHE A 131 -3.08 -10.03 -2.80
CA PHE A 131 -3.21 -11.49 -2.86
C PHE A 131 -3.19 -12.03 -4.29
N CYS A 132 -3.99 -11.43 -5.19
CA CYS A 132 -4.00 -11.81 -6.61
C CYS A 132 -2.64 -11.60 -7.27
N SER A 133 -1.93 -10.51 -6.94
CA SER A 133 -0.59 -10.25 -7.45
C SER A 133 0.44 -11.25 -6.92
N PHE A 134 0.33 -11.64 -5.65
CA PHE A 134 1.16 -12.67 -5.05
C PHE A 134 0.94 -14.02 -5.75
N VAL A 135 -0.31 -14.47 -5.89
CA VAL A 135 -0.65 -15.73 -6.59
C VAL A 135 -0.15 -15.71 -8.04
N TYR A 136 -0.35 -14.60 -8.76
CA TYR A 136 0.16 -14.43 -10.12
C TYR A 136 1.69 -14.58 -10.19
N THR A 137 2.39 -13.97 -9.24
CA THR A 137 3.86 -14.02 -9.16
C THR A 137 4.34 -15.44 -8.90
N ILE A 138 3.74 -16.15 -7.94
CA ILE A 138 4.07 -17.56 -7.66
C ILE A 138 3.84 -18.42 -8.91
N TYR A 139 2.69 -18.27 -9.57
CA TYR A 139 2.39 -19.02 -10.79
C TYR A 139 3.43 -18.77 -11.89
N LYS A 140 3.83 -17.52 -12.11
CA LYS A 140 4.87 -17.18 -13.10
C LYS A 140 6.26 -17.70 -12.72
N MET A 141 6.61 -17.71 -11.43
CA MET A 141 7.90 -18.18 -10.97
C MET A 141 8.04 -19.71 -10.99
N SER A 142 6.93 -20.45 -10.96
CA SER A 142 6.95 -21.92 -11.04
C SER A 142 7.70 -22.48 -12.27
N GLN A 143 7.81 -21.68 -13.34
CA GLN A 143 8.53 -22.04 -14.56
C GLN A 143 10.06 -21.88 -14.45
N TYR A 144 10.55 -21.13 -13.47
CA TYR A 144 11.96 -20.74 -13.33
C TYR A 144 12.63 -21.32 -12.08
N THR A 145 11.86 -21.98 -11.21
CA THR A 145 12.32 -22.46 -9.91
C THR A 145 11.90 -23.91 -9.69
N SER A 146 12.76 -24.74 -9.09
CA SER A 146 12.37 -26.10 -8.70
C SER A 146 11.39 -26.09 -7.53
N LEU A 147 10.58 -27.14 -7.39
CA LEU A 147 9.55 -27.23 -6.36
C LEU A 147 10.06 -26.92 -4.93
N PRO A 148 11.23 -27.42 -4.46
CA PRO A 148 11.77 -27.03 -3.16
C PRO A 148 12.15 -25.54 -3.05
N GLY A 149 12.65 -24.94 -4.13
CA GLY A 149 12.98 -23.52 -4.18
C GLY A 149 11.72 -22.65 -4.15
N MET A 150 10.64 -23.09 -4.79
CA MET A 150 9.36 -22.37 -4.77
C MET A 150 8.73 -22.41 -3.37
N VAL A 151 8.79 -23.55 -2.68
CA VAL A 151 8.36 -23.65 -1.27
C VAL A 151 9.21 -22.73 -0.38
N GLY A 152 10.53 -22.76 -0.52
CA GLY A 152 11.44 -21.87 0.22
C GLY A 152 11.13 -20.39 0.00
N PHE A 153 10.90 -20.00 -1.26
CA PHE A 153 10.54 -18.64 -1.63
C PHE A 153 9.22 -18.18 -0.99
N ILE A 154 8.16 -19.01 -1.08
CA ILE A 154 6.86 -18.70 -0.46
C ILE A 154 7.00 -18.53 1.05
N VAL A 155 7.70 -19.47 1.70
CA VAL A 155 7.89 -19.42 3.16
C VAL A 155 8.68 -18.17 3.55
N PHE A 156 9.73 -17.82 2.81
CA PHE A 156 10.53 -16.63 3.05
C PHE A 156 9.70 -15.34 2.97
N GLU A 157 8.94 -15.16 1.89
CA GLU A 157 8.05 -14.01 1.69
C GLU A 157 7.00 -13.89 2.80
N VAL A 158 6.29 -14.99 3.09
CA VAL A 158 5.23 -15.01 4.10
C VAL A 158 5.79 -14.71 5.50
N LEU A 159 6.93 -15.31 5.86
CA LEU A 159 7.57 -15.06 7.15
C LEU A 159 8.04 -13.61 7.28
N PHE A 160 8.66 -13.05 6.23
CA PHE A 160 9.09 -11.65 6.24
C PHE A 160 7.90 -10.72 6.49
N TRP A 161 6.82 -10.87 5.72
CA TRP A 161 5.65 -10.01 5.86
C TRP A 161 4.92 -10.20 7.19
N ALA A 162 4.88 -11.44 7.72
CA ALA A 162 4.32 -11.70 9.04
C ALA A 162 5.12 -10.99 10.15
N ILE A 163 6.45 -11.08 10.13
CA ILE A 163 7.33 -10.42 11.11
C ILE A 163 7.22 -8.90 10.98
N PHE A 164 7.28 -8.38 9.75
CA PHE A 164 7.18 -6.94 9.48
C PHE A 164 5.85 -6.37 10.00
N LEU A 165 4.73 -7.04 9.69
CA LEU A 165 3.40 -6.61 10.13
C LEU A 165 3.24 -6.73 11.64
N ALA A 166 3.76 -7.80 12.27
CA ALA A 166 3.77 -7.94 13.73
C ALA A 166 4.56 -6.80 14.41
N ALA A 167 5.72 -6.42 13.86
CA ALA A 167 6.53 -5.32 14.37
C ALA A 167 5.79 -3.97 14.27
N VAL A 168 5.17 -3.68 13.13
CA VAL A 168 4.37 -2.46 12.93
C VAL A 168 3.19 -2.43 13.91
N LEU A 169 2.43 -3.53 14.04
CA LEU A 169 1.31 -3.61 14.99
C LEU A 169 1.78 -3.41 16.43
N PHE A 170 2.90 -4.02 16.82
CA PHE A 170 3.47 -3.85 18.15
C PHE A 170 3.81 -2.39 18.45
N VAL A 171 4.44 -1.68 17.51
CA VAL A 171 4.73 -0.25 17.65
C VAL A 171 3.45 0.58 17.77
N CYS A 172 2.45 0.32 16.93
CA CYS A 172 1.16 1.01 16.99
C CYS A 172 0.45 0.81 18.34
N LEU A 173 0.43 -0.42 18.86
CA LEU A 173 -0.16 -0.71 20.18
C LEU A 173 0.61 -0.03 21.31
N LYS A 174 1.94 0.01 21.25
CA LYS A 174 2.78 0.74 22.20
C LYS A 174 2.49 2.24 22.19
N LEU A 175 2.38 2.85 21.00
CA LEU A 175 2.04 4.26 20.85
C LEU A 175 0.64 4.56 21.37
N TYR A 176 -0.34 3.73 21.03
CA TYR A 176 -1.71 3.86 21.52
C TYR A 176 -1.77 3.82 23.04
N ASN A 177 -1.13 2.82 23.68
CA ASN A 177 -1.07 2.72 25.14
C ASN A 177 -0.31 3.90 25.77
N GLY A 178 0.74 4.39 25.12
CA GLY A 178 1.48 5.58 25.57
C GLY A 178 0.62 6.85 25.56
N ILE A 179 -0.18 7.04 24.51
CA ILE A 179 -1.12 8.16 24.42
C ILE A 179 -2.22 8.02 25.48
N LEU A 180 -2.80 6.83 25.65
CA LEU A 180 -3.81 6.59 26.69
C LEU A 180 -3.29 6.90 28.10
N ALA A 181 -2.07 6.46 28.42
CA ALA A 181 -1.45 6.73 29.71
C ALA A 181 -1.14 8.22 29.94
N SER A 182 -1.03 9.02 28.87
CA SER A 182 -0.80 10.47 28.96
C SER A 182 -2.09 11.29 29.18
N LEU A 183 -3.27 10.68 29.02
CA LEU A 183 -4.54 11.38 29.22
C LEU A 183 -4.90 11.47 30.72
N PRO A 184 -5.30 12.64 31.23
CA PRO A 184 -5.55 12.89 32.65
C PRO A 184 -6.78 12.18 33.21
N PHE A 185 -7.53 11.45 32.39
CA PHE A 185 -8.77 10.76 32.78
C PHE A 185 -8.57 9.31 33.24
N VAL A 186 -7.32 8.80 33.21
CA VAL A 186 -6.95 7.41 33.57
C VAL A 186 -6.13 7.37 34.87
N GLN A 187 -6.07 8.48 35.62
CA GLN A 187 -5.49 8.51 36.98
C GLN A 187 -6.54 8.20 38.04
#